data_AF-A0A2V5M5F3-F1
#
_entry.id   AF-A0A2V5M5F3-F1
#
_cell.length_a   1.000
_cell.length_b   1.000
_cell.length_c   1.000
_cell.angle_alpha   90.00
_cell.angle_beta   90.00
_cell.angle_gamma   90.00
#
_symmetry.space_group_name_H-M   'P 1'
#
loop_
_entity.id
_entity.type
_entity.pdbx_description
1 polymer ?
#
loop_
_entity_poly.entity_id
_entity_poly.type
_entity_poly.pdbx_seq_one_letter_code
_entity_poly.pdbx_strand_id
1 'polypeptide(L)'
;MKEFRSLIFIALAAIGAIVLSSCGTTTSHVLPAYEPPLARSDFQTVRTTAYTHTESDHLQFTNHNALGGELQAAGPPIHRADNSRVPSGFEGDYRIASYTPAPQPFSMNDEEPRTRPAVSKATPASMTTTRTVKIVRGKRVVVRAKPQPPKIGSAAADWSRWPVGTTFRLLSTGQIYRVDDYGWALAGRNTIDLYMATPAEMNAWGARQEPIQILRWGERDEALRFLAPHQDYKHIRRMVLELQGNEEAAARLQ
;
A
#
# COMPACT_ATOMS: atom_id res chain seq x y z
N MET A 1 17.20 -21.94 62.19
CA MET A 1 17.49 -20.76 61.35
C MET A 1 18.30 -21.06 60.07
N LYS A 2 18.90 -22.25 59.89
CA LYS A 2 19.63 -22.63 58.67
C LYS A 2 18.70 -23.17 57.56
N GLU A 3 17.71 -23.98 57.93
CA GLU A 3 16.74 -24.59 56.99
C GLU A 3 15.87 -23.57 56.25
N PHE A 4 15.48 -22.48 56.92
CA PHE A 4 14.62 -21.43 56.33
C PHE A 4 15.34 -20.59 55.27
N ARG A 5 16.69 -20.51 55.34
CA ARG A 5 17.50 -19.80 54.36
C ARG A 5 17.66 -20.62 53.08
N SER A 6 17.83 -21.94 53.17
CA SER A 6 17.90 -22.81 51.98
C SER A 6 16.62 -22.82 51.16
N LEU A 7 15.45 -22.77 51.80
CA LEU A 7 14.15 -22.73 51.09
C LEU A 7 13.94 -21.43 50.30
N ILE A 8 14.44 -20.29 50.81
CA ILE A 8 14.36 -19.00 50.12
C ILE A 8 15.30 -18.95 48.90
N PHE A 9 16.48 -19.55 48.99
CA PHE A 9 17.42 -19.61 47.85
C PHE A 9 16.92 -20.54 46.72
N ILE A 10 16.22 -21.64 47.05
CA ILE A 10 15.61 -22.52 46.04
C ILE A 10 14.40 -21.83 45.38
N ALA A 11 13.61 -21.06 46.14
CA ALA A 11 12.49 -20.29 45.58
C ALA A 11 12.96 -19.16 44.63
N LEU A 12 14.08 -18.50 44.92
CA LEU A 12 14.64 -17.46 44.03
C LEU A 12 15.29 -18.05 42.77
N ALA A 13 15.86 -19.25 42.83
CA ALA A 13 16.38 -19.94 41.65
C ALA A 13 15.27 -20.46 40.72
N ALA A 14 14.08 -20.79 41.24
CA ALA A 14 12.92 -21.18 40.44
C ALA A 14 12.21 -19.99 39.76
N ILE A 15 12.36 -18.77 40.29
CA ILE A 15 11.77 -17.55 39.70
C ILE A 15 12.69 -16.97 38.59
N GLY A 16 13.99 -17.22 38.66
CA GLY A 16 14.96 -16.79 37.63
C GLY A 16 14.87 -17.54 36.28
N ALA A 17 14.19 -18.69 36.23
CA ALA A 17 14.10 -19.52 35.02
C ALA A 17 12.84 -19.25 34.17
N ILE A 18 11.96 -18.34 34.58
CA ILE A 18 10.69 -18.04 33.85
C ILE A 18 10.81 -16.75 32.99
N VAL A 19 11.95 -16.03 33.03
CA VAL A 19 12.09 -14.69 32.41
C VAL A 19 13.03 -14.65 31.20
N LEU A 20 13.11 -15.74 30.42
CA LEU A 20 13.83 -15.74 29.14
C LEU A 20 13.04 -16.38 27.98
N SER A 21 11.71 -16.36 28.04
CA SER A 21 10.90 -16.43 26.82
C SER A 21 10.88 -15.05 26.18
N SER A 22 12.02 -14.68 25.59
CA SER A 22 12.10 -13.54 24.67
C SER A 22 11.05 -13.73 23.58
N CYS A 23 10.05 -12.84 23.57
CA CYS A 23 9.15 -12.62 22.46
C CYS A 23 9.99 -12.30 21.21
N GLY A 24 10.30 -13.32 20.43
CA GLY A 24 10.42 -13.14 18.99
C GLY A 24 9.01 -12.89 18.48
N THR A 25 8.67 -11.64 18.18
CA THR A 25 7.39 -11.28 17.55
C THR A 25 7.41 -11.77 16.10
N THR A 26 7.32 -13.08 15.89
CA THR A 26 6.73 -13.63 14.67
C THR A 26 5.25 -13.78 14.97
N THR A 27 4.50 -12.68 14.87
CA THR A 27 3.04 -12.76 14.83
C THR A 27 2.68 -13.66 13.66
N SER A 28 2.44 -14.92 13.95
CA SER A 28 2.01 -15.92 12.96
C SER A 28 0.56 -15.61 12.65
N HIS A 29 0.33 -14.57 11.86
CA HIS A 29 -0.99 -14.21 11.38
C HIS A 29 -1.54 -15.39 10.57
N VAL A 30 -2.67 -15.94 11.02
CA VAL A 30 -3.41 -16.95 10.27
C VAL A 30 -3.82 -16.32 8.95
N LEU A 31 -3.54 -17.00 7.85
CA LEU A 31 -3.90 -16.48 6.53
C LEU A 31 -5.41 -16.41 6.38
N PRO A 32 -5.93 -15.42 5.65
CA PRO A 32 -7.35 -15.38 5.35
C PRO A 32 -7.78 -16.62 4.55
N ALA A 33 -9.07 -16.93 4.62
CA ALA A 33 -9.68 -17.99 3.82
C ALA A 33 -9.39 -17.76 2.34
N TYR A 34 -9.00 -18.85 1.65
CA TYR A 34 -8.71 -18.82 0.24
C TYR A 34 -9.99 -18.65 -0.58
N GLU A 35 -10.01 -17.66 -1.46
CA GLU A 35 -11.09 -17.39 -2.42
C GLU A 35 -10.58 -17.79 -3.82
N PRO A 36 -11.38 -18.48 -4.67
CA PRO A 36 -10.98 -18.78 -6.04
C PRO A 36 -10.58 -17.49 -6.82
N PRO A 37 -9.49 -17.51 -7.60
CA PRO A 37 -9.07 -16.33 -8.36
C PRO A 37 -10.13 -15.86 -9.35
N LEU A 38 -10.30 -14.55 -9.48
CA LEU A 38 -11.12 -13.99 -10.56
C LEU A 38 -10.44 -14.21 -11.92
N ALA A 39 -11.25 -14.54 -12.93
CA ALA A 39 -10.77 -14.54 -14.30
C ALA A 39 -10.31 -13.15 -14.70
N ARG A 40 -9.16 -13.07 -15.38
CA ARG A 40 -8.65 -11.80 -15.90
C ARG A 40 -9.63 -11.21 -16.91
N SER A 41 -10.10 -10.01 -16.62
CA SER A 41 -10.93 -9.21 -17.52
C SER A 41 -10.62 -7.72 -17.37
N ASP A 42 -10.97 -6.94 -18.39
CA ASP A 42 -10.82 -5.48 -18.39
C ASP A 42 -11.78 -4.80 -17.41
N PHE A 43 -12.87 -5.46 -17.05
CA PHE A 43 -13.87 -4.96 -16.11
C PHE A 43 -14.16 -6.03 -15.06
N GLN A 44 -14.03 -5.67 -13.79
CA GLN A 44 -14.23 -6.57 -12.65
C GLN A 44 -14.96 -5.84 -11.52
N THR A 45 -15.73 -6.57 -10.72
CA THR A 45 -16.23 -6.08 -9.44
C THR A 45 -15.40 -6.72 -8.35
N VAL A 46 -14.68 -5.91 -7.58
CA VAL A 46 -13.76 -6.37 -6.54
C VAL A 46 -14.14 -5.79 -5.20
N ARG A 47 -13.81 -6.50 -4.11
CA ARG A 47 -13.91 -5.92 -2.78
C ARG A 47 -12.76 -4.94 -2.61
N THR A 48 -13.07 -3.68 -2.32
CA THR A 48 -12.06 -2.70 -1.96
C THR A 48 -12.11 -2.38 -0.47
N THR A 49 -10.94 -2.26 0.14
CA THR A 49 -10.74 -1.66 1.46
C THR A 49 -9.84 -0.44 1.32
N ALA A 50 -9.51 0.21 2.43
CA ALA A 50 -8.49 1.24 2.45
C ALA A 50 -7.54 1.03 3.62
N TYR A 51 -6.29 1.44 3.44
CA TYR A 51 -5.25 1.42 4.45
C TYR A 51 -4.46 2.73 4.47
N THR A 52 -3.71 2.95 5.54
CA THR A 52 -2.79 4.08 5.69
C THR A 52 -1.49 3.64 6.36
N HIS A 53 -0.40 4.33 6.05
CA HIS A 53 0.93 4.04 6.60
C HIS A 53 1.03 4.25 8.13
N THR A 54 0.00 4.84 8.73
CA THR A 54 -0.09 5.07 10.18
C THR A 54 -0.73 3.90 10.94
N GLU A 55 -1.24 2.88 10.24
CA GLU A 55 -1.78 1.67 10.86
C GLU A 55 -0.66 0.79 11.45
N SER A 56 -1.00 0.06 12.52
CA SER A 56 -0.02 -0.66 13.34
C SER A 56 0.83 -1.67 12.58
N ASP A 57 0.24 -2.33 11.58
CA ASP A 57 0.91 -3.31 10.72
C ASP A 57 1.78 -2.68 9.62
N HIS A 58 1.59 -1.39 9.32
CA HIS A 58 2.42 -0.63 8.39
C HIS A 58 3.50 0.24 9.05
N LEU A 59 3.47 0.44 10.37
CA LEU A 59 4.43 1.32 11.07
C LEU A 59 5.90 0.96 10.79
N GLN A 60 6.22 -0.33 10.68
CA GLN A 60 7.58 -0.80 10.38
C GLN A 60 8.06 -0.42 8.97
N PHE A 61 7.14 -0.21 8.04
CA PHE A 61 7.41 0.15 6.66
C PHE A 61 7.28 1.66 6.40
N THR A 62 6.84 2.43 7.40
CA THR A 62 6.58 3.88 7.30
C THR A 62 5.77 4.18 6.02
N ASN A 63 6.07 5.24 5.29
CA ASN A 63 5.40 5.64 4.05
C ASN A 63 5.90 4.91 2.79
N HIS A 64 6.52 3.74 2.91
CA HIS A 64 7.08 3.01 1.77
C HIS A 64 6.20 1.83 1.35
N ASN A 65 6.14 1.56 0.04
CA ASN A 65 5.50 0.39 -0.55
C ASN A 65 6.48 -0.79 -0.64
N ALA A 66 5.97 -1.98 -1.00
CA ALA A 66 6.78 -3.18 -1.20
C ALA A 66 7.88 -3.08 -2.27
N LEU A 67 7.82 -2.08 -3.16
CA LEU A 67 8.85 -1.79 -4.16
C LEU A 67 9.96 -0.85 -3.64
N GLY A 68 9.84 -0.34 -2.41
CA GLY A 68 10.77 0.61 -1.80
C GLY A 68 10.55 2.07 -2.23
N GLY A 69 9.47 2.37 -2.95
CA GLY A 69 9.04 3.74 -3.26
C GLY A 69 8.06 4.29 -2.23
N GLU A 70 7.78 5.59 -2.29
CA GLU A 70 6.80 6.23 -1.40
C GLU A 70 5.36 5.95 -1.82
N LEU A 71 4.50 5.65 -0.83
CA LEU A 71 3.06 5.48 -1.00
C LEU A 71 2.40 6.79 -1.44
N GLN A 72 1.60 6.71 -2.51
CA GLN A 72 0.94 7.87 -3.10
C GLN A 72 -0.57 7.80 -2.91
N ALA A 73 -1.17 8.80 -2.27
CA ALA A 73 -2.63 8.94 -2.29
C ALA A 73 -3.10 9.39 -3.69
N ALA A 74 -4.19 8.80 -4.18
CA ALA A 74 -4.78 9.17 -5.46
C ALA A 74 -5.18 10.66 -5.49
N GLY A 75 -5.25 11.22 -6.69
CA GLY A 75 -5.85 12.53 -6.89
C GLY A 75 -7.35 12.55 -6.53
N PRO A 76 -7.98 13.73 -6.42
CA PRO A 76 -9.38 13.85 -6.03
C PRO A 76 -10.32 13.09 -6.99
N PRO A 77 -11.50 12.63 -6.52
CA PRO A 77 -12.51 12.00 -7.37
C PRO A 77 -12.87 12.83 -8.60
N ILE A 78 -12.94 12.16 -9.75
CA ILE A 78 -13.25 12.72 -11.06
C ILE A 78 -14.66 12.26 -11.45
N HIS A 79 -15.67 13.13 -11.27
CA HIS A 79 -17.08 12.75 -11.43
C HIS A 79 -17.70 13.01 -12.82
N ARG A 80 -16.98 13.44 -13.88
CA ARG A 80 -17.61 13.70 -15.21
C ARG A 80 -16.73 13.45 -16.45
N ALA A 81 -17.38 12.84 -17.46
CA ALA A 81 -17.27 12.86 -18.93
C ALA A 81 -15.93 13.02 -19.70
N ASP A 82 -14.86 13.51 -19.09
CA ASP A 82 -13.66 13.98 -19.81
C ASP A 82 -12.51 12.97 -19.91
N ASN A 83 -12.68 11.72 -19.46
CA ASN A 83 -11.54 10.80 -19.31
C ASN A 83 -11.64 9.46 -20.06
N SER A 84 -12.19 9.47 -21.28
CA SER A 84 -12.04 8.32 -22.21
C SER A 84 -10.61 8.15 -22.72
N ARG A 85 -9.71 9.12 -22.48
CA ARG A 85 -8.31 9.00 -22.84
C ARG A 85 -7.51 8.37 -21.70
N VAL A 86 -7.16 7.10 -21.88
CA VAL A 86 -6.04 6.47 -21.16
C VAL A 86 -4.85 7.43 -21.26
N PRO A 87 -4.26 7.91 -20.15
CA PRO A 87 -3.10 8.79 -20.21
C PRO A 87 -2.02 8.17 -21.09
N SER A 88 -1.80 8.71 -22.28
CA SER A 88 -0.72 8.28 -23.17
C SER A 88 0.60 8.77 -22.58
N GLY A 89 1.11 8.01 -21.61
CA GLY A 89 2.28 8.30 -20.79
C GLY A 89 2.59 7.20 -19.75
N PHE A 90 2.16 5.95 -19.97
CA PHE A 90 2.45 4.82 -19.07
C PHE A 90 3.85 4.23 -19.26
N GLU A 91 4.72 4.91 -19.99
CA GLU A 91 6.06 4.49 -20.34
C GLU A 91 7.04 5.53 -19.79
N GLY A 92 7.62 5.28 -18.60
CA GLY A 92 8.82 6.03 -18.22
C GLY A 92 9.13 6.33 -16.76
N ASP A 93 8.23 6.10 -15.78
CA ASP A 93 8.53 6.49 -14.38
C ASP A 93 8.79 5.30 -13.43
N TYR A 94 9.29 4.18 -13.95
CA TYR A 94 10.10 3.27 -13.15
C TYR A 94 11.50 3.87 -13.01
N ARG A 95 11.62 5.02 -12.34
CA ARG A 95 12.90 5.32 -11.69
C ARG A 95 13.03 4.37 -10.52
N ILE A 96 13.59 3.19 -10.81
CA ILE A 96 14.46 2.49 -9.87
C ILE A 96 15.29 3.60 -9.25
N ALA A 97 15.09 3.87 -7.96
CA ALA A 97 16.02 4.67 -7.18
C ALA A 97 17.36 3.93 -7.30
N SER A 98 18.16 4.35 -8.27
CA SER A 98 19.49 3.84 -8.50
C SER A 98 20.28 4.12 -7.23
N TYR A 99 20.54 3.06 -6.46
CA TYR A 99 21.64 2.90 -5.51
C TYR A 99 22.28 4.23 -5.06
N THR A 100 21.77 4.78 -3.96
CA THR A 100 22.53 5.79 -3.22
C THR A 100 23.70 5.08 -2.53
N PRO A 101 24.95 5.49 -2.71
CA PRO A 101 26.09 4.83 -2.09
C PRO A 101 26.10 5.07 -0.57
N ALA A 102 26.43 4.00 0.16
CA ALA A 102 26.82 3.88 1.58
C ALA A 102 26.10 4.76 2.62
N PRO A 103 25.45 4.16 3.65
CA PRO A 103 24.88 4.91 4.76
C PRO A 103 25.96 5.74 5.46
N GLN A 104 25.73 7.05 5.52
CA GLN A 104 26.54 7.96 6.34
C GLN A 104 26.30 7.63 7.82
N PRO A 105 27.35 7.58 8.66
CA PRO A 105 27.18 7.36 10.09
C PRO A 105 26.43 8.55 10.71
N PHE A 106 25.35 8.21 11.41
CA PHE A 106 24.53 9.12 12.21
C PHE A 106 25.38 9.84 13.25
N SER A 107 25.57 11.15 13.10
CA SER A 107 26.07 12.00 14.17
C SER A 107 24.88 12.55 14.94
N MET A 108 24.70 12.02 16.15
CA MET A 108 23.82 12.52 17.19
C MET A 108 24.48 13.78 17.75
N ASN A 109 23.94 14.95 17.43
CA ASN A 109 24.14 16.18 18.20
C ASN A 109 22.80 16.90 18.23
N ASP A 110 22.16 16.81 19.39
CA ASP A 110 20.97 17.56 19.76
C ASP A 110 21.36 19.02 20.01
N GLU A 111 20.93 19.94 19.14
CA GLU A 111 20.58 21.34 19.46
C GLU A 111 20.34 22.14 18.16
N GLU A 112 19.08 22.43 17.80
CA GLU A 112 18.56 23.76 17.39
C GLU A 112 17.09 23.73 16.87
N PRO A 113 16.35 24.87 16.75
CA PRO A 113 15.11 25.04 17.50
C PRO A 113 13.79 24.99 16.70
N ARG A 114 12.72 24.84 17.49
CA ARG A 114 11.28 24.84 17.17
C ARG A 114 10.84 25.82 16.08
N THR A 115 10.14 25.30 15.07
CA THR A 115 9.06 26.02 14.37
C THR A 115 7.84 25.10 14.24
N ARG A 116 6.71 25.52 14.82
CA ARG A 116 5.42 24.84 14.71
C ARG A 116 4.81 25.15 13.33
N PRO A 117 4.38 24.18 12.51
CA PRO A 117 3.49 24.47 11.41
C PRO A 117 2.05 24.58 11.93
N ALA A 118 1.38 25.66 11.53
CA ALA A 118 -0.02 25.91 11.81
C ALA A 118 -0.92 24.86 11.14
N VAL A 119 -1.93 24.41 11.90
CA VAL A 119 -3.02 23.55 11.44
C VAL A 119 -3.81 24.28 10.35
N SER A 120 -3.79 23.76 9.12
CA SER A 120 -4.76 24.15 8.09
C SER A 120 -5.84 23.08 8.02
N LYS A 121 -7.08 23.47 8.39
CA LYS A 121 -8.27 22.67 8.16
C LYS A 121 -8.54 22.65 6.65
N ALA A 122 -8.28 21.53 5.99
CA ALA A 122 -8.65 21.33 4.60
C ALA A 122 -10.18 21.13 4.51
N THR A 123 -10.86 22.09 3.89
CA THR A 123 -12.24 21.93 3.40
C THR A 123 -12.20 21.11 2.10
N PRO A 124 -13.24 20.32 1.75
CA PRO A 124 -13.24 19.54 0.53
C PRO A 124 -13.40 20.48 -0.67
N ALA A 125 -12.28 20.91 -1.23
CA ALA A 125 -12.25 21.70 -2.45
C ALA A 125 -12.49 20.76 -3.64
N SER A 126 -13.76 20.65 -4.04
CA SER A 126 -14.11 20.26 -5.41
C SER A 126 -13.32 21.15 -6.35
N MET A 127 -12.41 20.58 -7.15
CA MET A 127 -11.62 21.33 -8.13
C MET A 127 -12.55 21.99 -9.15
N THR A 128 -12.96 23.22 -8.85
CA THR A 128 -13.42 24.16 -9.86
C THR A 128 -12.17 24.54 -10.64
N THR A 129 -12.08 24.16 -11.91
CA THR A 129 -11.01 24.60 -12.80
C THR A 129 -10.87 26.12 -12.69
N THR A 130 -9.82 26.61 -12.04
CA THR A 130 -9.58 28.04 -11.88
C THR A 130 -9.32 28.62 -13.27
N ARG A 131 -10.36 29.20 -13.88
CA ARG A 131 -10.28 29.89 -15.16
C ARG A 131 -9.53 31.19 -14.94
N THR A 132 -8.21 31.15 -15.00
CA THR A 132 -7.41 32.38 -14.97
C THR A 132 -7.56 33.10 -16.31
N VAL A 133 -8.42 34.12 -16.34
CA VAL A 133 -8.58 34.99 -17.50
C VAL A 133 -7.39 35.93 -17.55
N LYS A 134 -6.46 35.73 -18.50
CA LYS A 134 -5.41 36.69 -18.80
C LYS A 134 -5.86 37.55 -19.99
N ILE A 135 -5.67 38.87 -19.87
CA ILE A 135 -5.87 39.79 -20.99
C ILE A 135 -4.55 39.86 -21.75
N VAL A 136 -4.53 39.37 -22.98
CA VAL A 136 -3.38 39.47 -23.88
C VAL A 136 -3.83 40.29 -25.09
N ARG A 137 -3.15 41.42 -25.37
CA ARG A 137 -3.46 42.32 -26.50
C ARG A 137 -4.94 42.73 -26.58
N GLY A 138 -5.54 43.10 -25.45
CA GLY A 138 -6.94 43.56 -25.40
C GLY A 138 -8.02 42.49 -25.61
N LYS A 139 -7.65 41.22 -25.84
CA LYS A 139 -8.60 40.09 -25.95
C LYS A 139 -8.51 39.21 -24.71
N ARG A 140 -9.67 38.84 -24.15
CA ARG A 140 -9.78 37.87 -23.05
C ARG A 140 -9.51 36.48 -23.62
N VAL A 141 -8.34 35.91 -23.32
CA VAL A 141 -8.00 34.55 -23.74
C VAL A 141 -8.15 33.64 -22.52
N VAL A 142 -9.00 32.61 -22.63
CA VAL A 142 -9.07 31.54 -21.63
C VAL A 142 -7.85 30.66 -21.85
N VAL A 143 -6.79 30.87 -21.07
CA VAL A 143 -5.65 29.97 -21.04
C VAL A 143 -6.12 28.73 -20.28
N ARG A 144 -6.51 27.67 -21.01
CA ARG A 144 -6.65 26.34 -20.41
C ARG A 144 -5.24 25.91 -20.01
N ALA A 145 -4.98 25.80 -18.71
CA ALA A 145 -3.78 25.12 -18.24
C ALA A 145 -3.74 23.72 -18.88
N LYS A 146 -2.55 23.27 -19.31
CA LYS A 146 -2.40 21.88 -19.79
C LYS A 146 -2.97 20.96 -18.70
N PRO A 147 -3.86 20.00 -19.03
CA PRO A 147 -4.33 19.04 -18.04
C PRO A 147 -3.10 18.29 -17.51
N GLN A 148 -2.85 18.43 -16.21
CA GLN A 148 -1.84 17.61 -15.54
C GLN A 148 -2.30 16.14 -15.59
N PRO A 149 -1.37 15.19 -15.75
CA PRO A 149 -1.73 13.78 -15.68
C PRO A 149 -2.38 13.48 -14.32
N PRO A 150 -3.38 12.58 -14.27
CA PRO A 150 -4.02 12.22 -13.01
C PRO A 150 -2.99 11.64 -12.04
N LYS A 151 -3.02 12.09 -10.78
CA LYS A 151 -2.17 11.51 -9.73
C LYS A 151 -2.63 10.08 -9.46
N ILE A 152 -1.73 9.12 -9.69
CA ILE A 152 -1.98 7.69 -9.52
C ILE A 152 -1.79 7.34 -8.05
N GLY A 153 -2.79 6.69 -7.46
CA GLY A 153 -2.71 6.17 -6.10
C GLY A 153 -1.98 4.83 -6.02
N SER A 154 -1.37 4.56 -4.87
CA SER A 154 -0.83 3.24 -4.50
C SER A 154 -1.95 2.32 -4.05
N ALA A 155 -1.79 1.03 -4.30
CA ALA A 155 -2.74 0.00 -3.89
C ALA A 155 -2.00 -1.27 -3.49
N ALA A 156 -2.48 -1.89 -2.42
CA ALA A 156 -2.03 -3.21 -2.00
C ALA A 156 -2.99 -4.27 -2.54
N ALA A 157 -2.45 -5.38 -3.02
CA ALA A 157 -3.25 -6.50 -3.49
C ALA A 157 -2.47 -7.81 -3.37
N ASP A 158 -3.16 -8.93 -3.57
CA ASP A 158 -2.50 -10.19 -3.87
C ASP A 158 -1.87 -10.12 -5.27
N TRP A 159 -0.53 -10.16 -5.33
CA TRP A 159 0.24 -10.08 -6.57
C TRP A 159 0.10 -11.31 -7.47
N SER A 160 -0.42 -12.43 -6.98
CA SER A 160 -0.77 -13.57 -7.84
C SER A 160 -2.04 -13.32 -8.66
N ARG A 161 -2.93 -12.45 -8.16
CA ARG A 161 -4.22 -12.08 -8.75
C ARG A 161 -4.11 -10.81 -9.58
N TRP A 162 -3.57 -9.76 -8.96
CA TRP A 162 -3.22 -8.50 -9.61
C TRP A 162 -1.72 -8.27 -9.48
N PRO A 163 -0.92 -8.76 -10.44
CA PRO A 163 0.53 -8.62 -10.38
C PRO A 163 0.97 -7.18 -10.24
N VAL A 164 2.14 -7.00 -9.64
CA VAL A 164 2.77 -5.70 -9.48
C VAL A 164 2.79 -4.92 -10.79
N GLY A 165 2.48 -3.62 -10.72
CA GLY A 165 2.30 -2.75 -11.87
C GLY A 165 0.88 -2.73 -12.46
N THR A 166 -0.02 -3.62 -12.02
CA THR A 166 -1.43 -3.59 -12.47
C THR A 166 -2.03 -2.22 -12.17
N THR A 167 -2.49 -1.54 -13.21
CA THR A 167 -3.07 -0.20 -13.13
C THR A 167 -4.55 -0.28 -13.45
N PHE A 168 -5.39 0.29 -12.61
CA PHE A 168 -6.84 0.22 -12.73
C PHE A 168 -7.50 1.53 -12.35
N ARG A 169 -8.73 1.73 -12.82
CA ARG A 169 -9.58 2.87 -12.53
C ARG A 169 -10.81 2.40 -11.75
N LEU A 170 -11.16 3.12 -10.70
CA LEU A 170 -12.44 2.93 -10.02
C LEU A 170 -13.55 3.57 -10.85
N LEU A 171 -14.61 2.84 -11.17
CA LEU A 171 -15.69 3.39 -11.99
C LEU A 171 -16.57 4.38 -11.21
N SER A 172 -16.67 4.27 -9.87
CA SER A 172 -17.48 5.22 -9.08
C SER A 172 -16.84 6.60 -8.95
N THR A 173 -15.51 6.66 -8.82
CA THR A 173 -14.77 7.92 -8.55
C THR A 173 -13.88 8.36 -9.70
N GLY A 174 -13.62 7.52 -10.70
CA GLY A 174 -12.70 7.83 -11.81
C GLY A 174 -11.22 7.91 -11.41
N GLN A 175 -10.88 7.69 -10.14
CA GLN A 175 -9.51 7.67 -9.62
C GLN A 175 -8.75 6.47 -10.19
N ILE A 176 -7.45 6.66 -10.42
CA ILE A 176 -6.55 5.63 -10.96
C ILE A 176 -5.60 5.20 -9.86
N TYR A 177 -5.43 3.89 -9.74
CA TYR A 177 -4.53 3.25 -8.79
C TYR A 177 -3.59 2.29 -9.51
N ARG A 178 -2.43 2.06 -8.92
CA ARG A 178 -1.46 1.07 -9.36
C ARG A 178 -1.12 0.16 -8.20
N VAL A 179 -1.13 -1.14 -8.45
CA VAL A 179 -0.67 -2.16 -7.51
C VAL A 179 0.85 -2.07 -7.41
N ASP A 180 1.33 -1.58 -6.28
CA ASP A 180 2.75 -1.42 -5.96
C ASP A 180 3.07 -1.93 -4.55
N ASP A 181 2.07 -2.44 -3.83
CA ASP A 181 2.19 -2.94 -2.47
C ASP A 181 1.45 -4.27 -2.30
N TYR A 182 1.71 -4.97 -1.20
CA TYR A 182 1.00 -6.20 -0.82
C TYR A 182 0.87 -6.31 0.70
N GLY A 183 -0.03 -7.19 1.16
CA GLY A 183 -0.23 -7.43 2.59
C GLY A 183 -0.70 -8.85 2.89
N TRP A 184 -0.36 -9.34 4.08
CA TRP A 184 -0.71 -10.70 4.50
C TRP A 184 -2.23 -10.95 4.50
N ALA A 185 -3.03 -9.93 4.82
CA ALA A 185 -4.49 -10.00 4.90
C ALA A 185 -5.18 -10.08 3.52
N LEU A 186 -4.43 -9.86 2.44
CA LEU A 186 -4.93 -9.86 1.06
C LEU A 186 -4.58 -11.17 0.33
N ALA A 187 -3.54 -11.88 0.76
CA ALA A 187 -3.08 -13.10 0.10
C ALA A 187 -4.16 -14.19 0.11
N GLY A 188 -4.54 -14.67 -1.06
CA GLY A 188 -5.64 -15.62 -1.26
C GLY A 188 -7.02 -14.99 -1.34
N ARG A 189 -7.15 -13.65 -1.46
CA ARG A 189 -8.45 -12.95 -1.51
C ARG A 189 -8.65 -12.14 -2.77
N ASN A 190 -9.89 -11.98 -3.19
CA ASN A 190 -10.28 -11.07 -4.27
C ASN A 190 -10.52 -9.65 -3.74
N THR A 191 -9.51 -9.11 -3.03
CA THR A 191 -9.57 -7.80 -2.37
C THR A 191 -8.39 -6.92 -2.75
N ILE A 192 -8.68 -5.65 -3.04
CA ILE A 192 -7.68 -4.62 -3.27
C ILE A 192 -7.79 -3.57 -2.17
N ASP A 193 -6.67 -3.25 -1.53
CA ASP A 193 -6.59 -2.22 -0.49
C ASP A 193 -6.07 -0.92 -1.08
N LEU A 194 -6.80 0.17 -0.90
CA LEU A 194 -6.45 1.46 -1.48
C LEU A 194 -5.72 2.32 -0.46
N TYR A 195 -4.54 2.82 -0.83
CA TYR A 195 -3.79 3.70 0.06
C TYR A 195 -4.47 5.07 0.18
N MET A 196 -4.60 5.54 1.43
CA MET A 196 -5.08 6.87 1.79
C MET A 196 -4.02 7.62 2.59
N ALA A 197 -3.95 8.95 2.45
CA ALA A 197 -2.94 9.74 3.15
C ALA A 197 -3.27 9.92 4.64
N THR A 198 -4.54 9.80 5.01
CA THR A 198 -5.00 10.02 6.39
C THR A 198 -5.98 8.94 6.86
N PRO A 199 -6.03 8.65 8.18
CA PRO A 199 -7.03 7.74 8.75
C PRO A 199 -8.48 8.21 8.52
N ALA A 200 -8.71 9.51 8.41
CA ALA A 200 -10.05 10.05 8.15
C ALA A 200 -10.56 9.65 6.75
N GLU A 201 -9.69 9.74 5.73
CA GLU A 201 -9.99 9.31 4.36
C GLU A 201 -10.18 7.80 4.27
N MET A 202 -9.31 7.04 4.95
CA MET A 202 -9.43 5.59 5.09
C MET A 202 -10.79 5.17 5.66
N ASN A 203 -11.19 5.77 6.79
CA ASN A 203 -12.48 5.49 7.43
C ASN A 203 -13.67 5.94 6.56
N ALA A 204 -13.54 7.05 5.84
CA ALA A 204 -14.57 7.53 4.92
C ALA A 204 -14.76 6.59 3.72
N TRP A 205 -13.69 5.90 3.30
CA TRP A 205 -13.77 4.93 2.21
C TRP A 205 -14.49 3.64 2.63
N GLY A 206 -14.02 3.02 3.72
CA GLY A 206 -14.56 1.77 4.27
C GLY A 206 -14.40 0.54 3.35
N ALA A 207 -14.98 -0.58 3.78
CA ALA A 207 -15.02 -1.80 2.97
C ALA A 207 -16.26 -1.83 2.08
N ARG A 208 -16.09 -2.00 0.76
CA ARG A 208 -17.22 -2.06 -0.19
C ARG A 208 -16.90 -2.83 -1.46
N GLN A 209 -17.93 -3.14 -2.24
CA GLN A 209 -17.77 -3.65 -3.60
C GLN A 209 -17.61 -2.48 -4.56
N GLU A 210 -16.58 -2.52 -5.38
CA GLU A 210 -16.23 -1.45 -6.30
C GLU A 210 -16.02 -2.02 -7.71
N PRO A 211 -16.78 -1.55 -8.71
CA PRO A 211 -16.52 -1.89 -10.08
C PRO A 211 -15.28 -1.15 -10.59
N ILE A 212 -14.33 -1.90 -11.13
CA ILE A 212 -13.06 -1.39 -11.62
C ILE A 212 -12.90 -1.69 -13.11
N GLN A 213 -12.15 -0.81 -13.78
CA GLN A 213 -11.63 -1.03 -15.11
C GLN A 213 -10.12 -1.22 -15.03
N ILE A 214 -9.60 -2.37 -15.46
CA ILE A 214 -8.18 -2.57 -15.63
C ILE A 214 -7.72 -1.76 -16.85
N LEU A 215 -6.76 -0.86 -16.63
CA LEU A 215 -6.14 -0.07 -17.71
C LEU A 215 -4.92 -0.79 -18.27
N ARG A 216 -4.18 -1.47 -17.41
CA ARG A 216 -3.01 -2.28 -17.75
C ARG A 216 -2.83 -3.37 -16.71
N TRP A 217 -2.66 -4.62 -17.15
CA TRP A 217 -2.24 -5.70 -16.27
C TRP A 217 -0.75 -5.60 -15.96
N GLY A 218 -0.38 -5.92 -14.71
CA GLY A 218 1.00 -6.10 -14.30
C GLY A 218 1.58 -7.43 -14.80
N GLU A 219 2.91 -7.53 -14.73
CA GLU A 219 3.65 -8.69 -15.22
C GLU A 219 3.78 -9.77 -14.13
N ARG A 220 3.37 -11.00 -14.45
CA ARG A 220 3.44 -12.13 -13.50
C ARG A 220 4.87 -12.50 -13.15
N ASP A 221 5.75 -12.49 -14.15
CA ASP A 221 7.17 -12.84 -13.98
C ASP A 221 7.89 -11.83 -13.10
N GLU A 222 7.52 -10.56 -13.19
CA GLU A 222 8.04 -9.51 -12.32
C GLU A 222 7.58 -9.70 -10.87
N ALA A 223 6.29 -9.98 -10.66
CA ALA A 223 5.78 -10.31 -9.33
C ALA A 223 6.51 -11.54 -8.75
N LEU A 224 6.69 -12.60 -9.53
CA LEU A 224 7.41 -13.79 -9.10
C LEU A 224 8.88 -13.48 -8.74
N ARG A 225 9.56 -12.65 -9.53
CA ARG A 225 10.95 -12.22 -9.28
C ARG A 225 11.10 -11.52 -7.94
N PHE A 226 10.15 -10.64 -7.57
CA PHE A 226 10.18 -9.94 -6.29
C PHE A 226 9.78 -10.84 -5.11
N LEU A 227 8.83 -11.76 -5.30
CA LEU A 227 8.30 -12.58 -4.21
C LEU A 227 9.11 -13.84 -3.91
N ALA A 228 9.75 -14.43 -4.93
CA ALA A 228 10.45 -15.71 -4.80
C ALA A 228 11.52 -15.76 -3.68
N PRO A 229 12.29 -14.68 -3.40
CA PRO A 229 13.26 -14.66 -2.31
C PRO A 229 12.65 -14.68 -0.91
N HIS A 230 11.36 -14.33 -0.75
CA HIS A 230 10.71 -14.06 0.55
C HIS A 230 9.64 -15.10 0.91
N GLN A 231 9.82 -16.35 0.48
CA GLN A 231 8.86 -17.44 0.71
C GLN A 231 8.84 -17.97 2.15
N ASP A 232 9.69 -17.47 3.04
CA ASP A 232 9.64 -17.70 4.47
C ASP A 232 8.31 -17.19 5.07
N TYR A 233 7.74 -16.13 4.50
CA TYR A 233 6.41 -15.66 4.85
C TYR A 233 5.31 -16.50 4.17
N LYS A 234 4.39 -17.07 4.97
CA LYS A 234 3.29 -17.91 4.46
C LYS A 234 2.45 -17.23 3.37
N HIS A 235 2.15 -15.95 3.52
CA HIS A 235 1.34 -15.18 2.56
C HIS A 235 2.07 -15.02 1.22
N ILE A 236 3.39 -14.76 1.25
CA ILE A 236 4.22 -14.68 0.04
C ILE A 236 4.31 -16.04 -0.63
N ARG A 237 4.54 -17.10 0.15
CA ARG A 237 4.56 -18.48 -0.36
C ARG A 237 3.26 -18.85 -1.07
N ARG A 238 2.11 -18.46 -0.50
CA ARG A 238 0.79 -18.65 -1.13
C ARG A 238 0.73 -17.95 -2.50
N MET A 239 1.11 -16.68 -2.56
CA MET A 239 1.14 -15.93 -3.83
C MET A 239 2.09 -16.55 -4.87
N VAL A 240 3.27 -17.01 -4.45
CA VAL A 240 4.23 -17.69 -5.34
C VAL A 240 3.66 -19.00 -5.90
N LEU A 241 2.98 -19.80 -5.07
CA LEU A 241 2.32 -21.03 -5.53
C LEU A 241 1.22 -20.74 -6.56
N GLU A 242 0.38 -19.74 -6.32
CA GLU A 242 -0.63 -19.30 -7.31
C GLU A 242 0.02 -18.78 -8.61
N LEU A 243 1.12 -18.02 -8.50
CA LEU A 243 1.86 -17.53 -9.68
C LEU A 243 2.41 -18.67 -10.53
N GLN A 244 2.84 -19.76 -9.91
CA GLN A 244 3.34 -20.99 -10.53
C GLN A 244 2.24 -21.93 -11.03
N GLY A 245 0.96 -21.59 -10.83
CA GLY A 245 -0.19 -22.40 -11.25
C GLY A 245 -0.54 -23.55 -10.29
N ASN A 246 -0.03 -23.52 -9.06
CA ASN A 246 -0.32 -24.51 -8.03
C ASN A 246 -1.37 -24.02 -7.02
N GLU A 247 -2.59 -23.79 -7.52
CA GLU A 247 -3.71 -23.25 -6.74
C GLU A 247 -4.11 -24.16 -5.57
N GLU A 248 -4.05 -25.48 -5.75
CA GLU A 248 -4.36 -26.45 -4.68
C GLU A 248 -3.37 -26.35 -3.51
N ALA A 249 -2.08 -26.20 -3.78
CA ALA A 249 -1.10 -25.99 -2.71
C ALA A 249 -1.28 -24.63 -2.05
N ALA A 250 -1.58 -23.59 -2.82
CA ALA A 250 -1.87 -22.26 -2.28
C ALA A 250 -3.08 -22.26 -1.33
N ALA A 251 -4.16 -22.94 -1.73
CA ALA A 251 -5.39 -23.07 -0.95
C ALA A 251 -5.20 -23.87 0.36
N ARG A 252 -4.26 -24.81 0.39
CA ARG A 252 -3.93 -25.61 1.58
C ARG A 252 -3.10 -24.87 2.63
N LEU A 253 -2.43 -23.78 2.28
CA LEU A 253 -1.72 -22.96 3.26
C LEU A 253 -2.76 -22.24 4.14
N GLN A 254 -2.66 -22.33 5.46
CA GLN A 254 -3.46 -21.57 6.43
C GLN A 254 -2.56 -20.87 7.47
#